data_AF-A0A2P4SIZ5-F1
#
_entry.id   AF-A0A2P4SIZ5-F1
#
_cell.length_a   1.000
_cell.length_b   1.000
_cell.length_c   1.000
_cell.angle_alpha   90.00
_cell.angle_beta   90.00
_cell.angle_gamma   90.00
#
_symmetry.space_group_name_H-M   'P 1'
#
loop_
_entity.id
_entity.type
_entity.pdbx_description
1 polymer ?
#
loop_
_entity_poly.entity_id
_entity_poly.type
_entity_poly.pdbx_seq_one_letter_code
_entity_poly.pdbx_strand_id
1 'polypeptide(L)'
;MALRQPELPRPVLRWLLSLGLSVSPRNYRRDFSNGYLVAEILSRRFPAHVQPDAYRNGCSLAAKLSNWSRLRRFLANQGFDIAQELIEGTIHCKPGAAESLLRQLCAALTGSRIESLQDRQLDFTDSCYQTQLPVAARATASTAIKSNIRLTEVLVEPSICTSRQKAVAIINMHMRMRMQERVENPRECNK
;
A
#
# COMPACT_ATOMS: atom_id res chain seq x y z
N MET A 1 -22.04 6.89 -5.62
CA MET A 1 -21.85 6.35 -4.25
C MET A 1 -20.35 6.33 -3.97
N ALA A 2 -19.88 7.08 -2.97
CA ALA A 2 -18.46 7.17 -2.67
C ALA A 2 -17.94 5.81 -2.17
N LEU A 3 -16.99 5.22 -2.89
CA LEU A 3 -16.27 4.03 -2.45
C LEU A 3 -15.50 4.40 -1.18
N ARG A 4 -16.02 3.95 -0.03
CA ARG A 4 -15.35 4.07 1.26
C ARG A 4 -13.92 3.55 1.10
N GLN A 5 -12.96 4.41 1.40
CA GLN A 5 -11.58 3.99 1.66
C GLN A 5 -11.61 2.83 2.66
N PRO A 6 -10.64 1.90 2.66
CA PRO A 6 -10.50 0.98 3.77
C PRO A 6 -10.22 1.81 5.03
N GLU A 7 -11.26 2.10 5.79
CA GLU A 7 -11.14 2.81 7.06
C GLU A 7 -10.32 1.92 7.99
N LEU A 8 -9.29 2.50 8.62
CA LEU A 8 -8.51 1.79 9.62
C LEU A 8 -9.45 1.23 10.71
N PRO A 9 -9.25 -0.01 11.17
CA PRO A 9 -10.06 -0.54 12.27
C PRO A 9 -10.02 0.39 13.49
N ARG A 10 -11.16 0.55 14.18
CA ARG A 10 -11.26 1.40 15.37
C ARG A 10 -10.15 1.18 16.42
N PRO A 11 -9.69 -0.06 16.69
CA PRO A 11 -8.56 -0.29 17.60
C PRO A 11 -7.26 0.38 17.12
N VAL A 12 -6.96 0.30 15.82
CA VAL A 12 -5.76 0.90 15.22
C VAL A 12 -5.85 2.42 15.23
N LEU A 13 -7.03 2.98 14.98
CA LEU A 13 -7.26 4.43 15.10
C LEU A 13 -7.02 4.94 16.52
N ARG A 14 -7.57 4.23 17.52
CA ARG A 14 -7.37 4.58 18.94
C ARG A 14 -5.90 4.48 19.32
N TRP A 15 -5.23 3.41 18.91
CA TRP A 15 -3.79 3.25 19.10
C TRP A 15 -3.01 4.41 18.48
N LEU A 16 -3.26 4.73 17.21
CA LEU A 16 -2.55 5.81 16.52
C LEU A 16 -2.73 7.17 17.20
N LEU A 17 -3.95 7.48 17.66
CA LEU A 17 -4.24 8.71 18.42
C LEU A 17 -3.53 8.72 19.78
N SER A 18 -3.42 7.57 20.45
CA SER A 18 -2.76 7.46 21.77
C SER A 18 -1.25 7.74 21.74
N LEU A 19 -0.62 7.66 20.56
CA LEU A 19 0.83 7.89 20.41
C LEU A 19 1.23 9.37 20.53
N GLY A 20 0.27 10.30 20.45
CA GLY A 20 0.55 11.74 20.54
C GLY A 20 1.52 12.23 19.47
N LEU A 21 1.29 11.84 18.22
CA LEU A 21 2.13 12.25 17.09
C LEU A 21 2.13 13.77 16.91
N SER A 22 3.25 14.30 16.44
CA SER A 22 3.47 15.72 16.14
C SER A 22 2.43 16.29 15.18
N VAL A 23 1.96 15.46 14.23
CA VAL A 23 0.93 15.80 13.26
C VAL A 23 -0.11 14.69 13.24
N SER A 24 -1.39 15.06 13.27
CA SER A 24 -2.49 14.13 13.08
C SER A 24 -2.67 13.81 11.59
N PRO A 25 -2.41 12.55 11.14
CA PRO A 25 -2.51 12.19 9.73
C PRO A 25 -3.98 12.24 9.26
N ARG A 26 -4.22 12.95 8.15
CA ARG A 26 -5.55 13.08 7.53
C ARG A 26 -5.69 12.19 6.32
N ASN A 27 -4.59 11.93 5.61
CA ASN A 27 -4.54 11.06 4.45
C ASN A 27 -3.43 10.04 4.66
N TYR A 28 -3.77 8.88 5.24
CA TYR A 28 -2.79 7.85 5.61
C TYR A 28 -1.86 7.48 4.44
N ARG A 29 -2.41 7.36 3.23
CA ARG A 29 -1.64 7.00 2.04
C ARG A 29 -0.56 8.04 1.71
N ARG A 30 -0.89 9.33 1.81
CA ARG A 30 0.08 10.41 1.55
C ARG A 30 1.03 10.59 2.72
N ASP A 31 0.48 10.68 3.93
CA ASP A 31 1.19 11.11 5.13
C ASP A 31 2.22 10.06 5.59
N PHE A 32 1.92 8.77 5.39
CA PHE A 32 2.85 7.67 5.71
C PHE A 32 3.84 7.34 4.57
N SER A 33 3.59 7.81 3.34
CA SER A 33 4.47 7.49 2.19
C SER A 33 5.91 7.97 2.37
N ASN A 34 6.13 9.05 3.11
CA ASN A 34 7.48 9.57 3.37
C ASN A 34 8.28 8.74 4.38
N GLY A 35 7.61 8.01 5.27
CA GLY A 35 8.26 7.27 6.36
C GLY A 35 8.56 8.10 7.62
N TYR A 36 8.52 9.44 7.59
CA TYR A 36 8.74 10.27 8.79
C TYR A 36 7.78 9.92 9.93
N LEU A 37 6.46 9.84 9.66
CA LEU A 37 5.49 9.44 10.69
C LEU A 37 5.72 8.01 11.19
N VAL A 38 6.23 7.11 10.34
CA VAL A 38 6.60 5.75 10.77
C VAL A 38 7.79 5.81 11.74
N ALA A 39 8.80 6.63 11.43
CA ALA A 39 9.91 6.86 12.33
C ALA A 39 9.45 7.45 13.67
N GLU A 40 8.50 8.38 13.65
CA GLU A 40 7.92 8.95 14.87
C GLU A 40 7.15 7.91 15.69
N ILE A 41 6.36 7.04 15.06
CA ILE A 41 5.70 5.92 15.75
C ILE A 41 6.74 5.01 16.43
N LEU A 42 7.80 4.65 15.70
CA LEU A 42 8.83 3.76 16.21
C LEU A 42 9.66 4.42 17.33
N SER A 43 9.90 5.73 17.28
CA SER A 43 10.64 6.45 18.33
C SER A 43 9.91 6.45 19.68
N ARG A 44 8.57 6.35 19.70
CA ARG A 44 7.79 6.20 20.95
C ARG A 44 8.11 4.91 21.69
N ARG A 45 8.50 3.86 20.97
CA ARG A 45 8.85 2.55 21.55
C ARG A 45 10.35 2.33 21.64
N PHE A 46 11.12 2.94 20.75
CA PHE A 46 12.57 2.77 20.64
C PHE A 46 13.30 4.13 20.59
N PRO A 47 13.17 4.99 21.62
CA PRO A 47 13.71 6.35 21.58
C PRO A 47 15.25 6.38 21.49
N ALA A 48 15.93 5.35 22.00
CA ALA A 48 17.39 5.24 21.89
C ALA A 48 17.88 4.90 20.47
N HIS A 49 17.02 4.32 19.63
CA HIS A 49 17.42 3.78 18.33
C HIS A 49 16.85 4.55 17.14
N VAL A 50 15.71 5.22 17.33
CA VAL A 50 15.01 5.96 16.27
C VAL A 50 14.85 7.41 16.70
N GLN A 51 15.62 8.30 16.08
CA GLN A 51 15.50 9.74 16.26
C GLN A 51 14.73 10.34 15.07
N PRO A 52 13.52 10.92 15.27
CA PRO A 52 12.71 11.49 14.20
C PRO A 52 13.44 12.59 13.40
N ASP A 53 14.30 13.39 14.05
CA ASP A 53 15.08 14.46 13.41
C ASP A 53 16.07 13.94 12.37
N ALA A 54 16.41 12.64 12.44
CA ALA A 54 17.29 11.99 11.47
C ALA A 54 16.56 11.64 10.15
N TYR A 55 15.25 11.89 10.06
CA TYR A 55 14.39 11.62 8.90
C TYR A 55 13.90 12.93 8.27
N ARG A 56 13.95 13.02 6.94
CA ARG A 56 13.51 14.24 6.24
C ARG A 56 12.00 14.23 6.05
N ASN A 57 11.31 15.16 6.69
CA ASN A 57 9.90 15.42 6.43
C ASN A 57 9.75 16.24 5.14
N GLY A 58 9.20 15.64 4.08
CA GLY A 58 9.06 16.28 2.78
C GLY A 58 8.38 15.39 1.72
N CYS A 59 8.15 15.95 0.53
CA CYS A 59 7.41 15.24 -0.53
C CYS A 59 8.29 14.56 -1.59
N SER A 60 9.60 14.80 -1.60
CA SER A 60 10.48 14.31 -2.67
C SER A 60 10.68 12.79 -2.61
N LEU A 61 10.64 12.13 -3.77
CA LEU A 61 10.80 10.68 -3.87
C LEU A 61 12.15 10.22 -3.28
N ALA A 62 13.24 10.96 -3.53
CA ALA A 62 14.55 10.69 -2.96
C ALA A 62 14.54 10.71 -1.41
N ALA A 63 13.81 11.64 -0.79
CA ALA A 63 13.66 11.66 0.66
C ALA A 63 12.88 10.44 1.17
N LYS A 64 11.78 10.06 0.47
CA LYS A 64 11.02 8.85 0.83
C LYS A 64 11.92 7.61 0.80
N LEU A 65 12.64 7.39 -0.31
CA LEU A 65 13.52 6.23 -0.47
C LEU A 65 14.62 6.20 0.60
N SER A 66 15.26 7.35 0.87
CA SER A 66 16.28 7.44 1.91
C SER A 66 15.73 7.11 3.29
N ASN A 67 14.59 7.70 3.69
CA ASN A 67 13.93 7.41 4.95
C ASN A 67 13.56 5.92 5.07
N TRP A 68 12.94 5.35 4.04
CA TRP A 68 12.53 3.95 4.02
C TRP A 68 13.70 2.96 3.99
N SER A 69 14.83 3.32 3.38
CA SER A 69 16.06 2.50 3.44
C SER A 69 16.60 2.35 4.87
N ARG A 70 16.42 3.38 5.70
CA ARG A 70 16.82 3.36 7.10
C ARG A 70 15.80 2.62 7.96
N LEU A 71 14.51 2.88 7.73
CA LEU A 71 13.42 2.15 8.41
C LEU A 71 13.49 0.66 8.14
N ARG A 72 13.69 0.24 6.88
CA ARG A 72 13.77 -1.19 6.51
C ARG A 72 14.87 -1.92 7.28
N ARG A 73 16.06 -1.30 7.38
CA ARG A 73 17.17 -1.86 8.17
C ARG A 73 16.83 -1.95 9.65
N PHE A 74 16.21 -0.90 10.20
CA PHE A 74 15.78 -0.90 11.59
C PHE A 74 14.72 -1.99 11.87
N LEU A 75 13.69 -2.08 11.03
CA LEU A 75 12.61 -3.06 11.14
C LEU A 75 13.15 -4.50 11.10
N ALA A 76 14.05 -4.79 10.17
CA ALA A 76 14.71 -6.09 10.08
C ALA A 76 15.53 -6.41 11.35
N ASN A 77 16.30 -5.44 11.85
CA ASN A 77 17.12 -5.63 13.05
C ASN A 77 16.30 -5.86 14.33
N GLN A 78 15.09 -5.30 14.39
CA GLN A 78 14.17 -5.50 15.52
C GLN A 78 13.26 -6.73 15.34
N GLY A 79 13.41 -7.48 14.25
CA GLY A 79 12.61 -8.70 13.99
C GLY A 79 11.18 -8.43 13.54
N PHE A 80 10.87 -7.24 13.00
CA PHE A 80 9.56 -6.99 12.39
C PHE A 80 9.48 -7.68 11.02
N ASP A 81 8.51 -8.58 10.87
CA ASP A 81 8.21 -9.24 9.61
C ASP A 81 7.26 -8.39 8.75
N ILE A 82 7.82 -7.37 8.10
CA ILE A 82 7.08 -6.48 7.19
C ILE A 82 7.55 -6.75 5.76
N ALA A 83 6.63 -7.23 4.93
CA ALA A 83 6.88 -7.55 3.53
C ALA A 83 7.42 -6.35 2.73
N GLN A 84 8.36 -6.60 1.83
CA GLN A 84 8.99 -5.57 1.02
C GLN A 84 7.98 -4.87 0.09
N GLU A 85 7.03 -5.64 -0.44
CA GLU A 85 5.95 -5.17 -1.31
C GLU A 85 5.06 -4.16 -0.59
N LEU A 86 4.85 -4.36 0.73
CA LEU A 86 4.06 -3.45 1.55
C LEU A 86 4.78 -2.12 1.79
N ILE A 87 6.10 -2.17 1.99
CA ILE A 87 6.94 -0.97 2.08
C ILE A 87 6.91 -0.20 0.76
N GLU A 88 7.15 -0.89 -0.36
CA GLU A 88 7.10 -0.29 -1.70
C GLU A 88 5.73 0.29 -2.03
N GLY A 89 4.66 -0.45 -1.72
CA GLY A 89 3.30 0.03 -1.87
C GLY A 89 3.04 1.30 -1.06
N THR A 90 3.60 1.40 0.15
CA THR A 90 3.47 2.58 1.00
C THR A 90 4.24 3.77 0.42
N ILE A 91 5.49 3.59 -0.02
CA ILE A 91 6.32 4.63 -0.67
C ILE A 91 5.57 5.26 -1.86
N HIS A 92 4.91 4.41 -2.64
CA HIS A 92 4.22 4.78 -3.88
C HIS A 92 2.74 5.12 -3.70
N CYS A 93 2.25 5.25 -2.47
CA CYS A 93 0.85 5.57 -2.17
C CYS A 93 -0.15 4.62 -2.87
N LYS A 94 0.16 3.31 -2.90
CA LYS A 94 -0.77 2.28 -3.35
C LYS A 94 -1.97 2.24 -2.40
N PRO A 95 -3.19 2.04 -2.93
CA PRO A 95 -4.38 1.93 -2.08
C PRO A 95 -4.23 0.75 -1.10
N GLY A 96 -4.52 0.97 0.19
CA GLY A 96 -4.50 -0.07 1.22
C GLY A 96 -3.12 -0.37 1.81
N ALA A 97 -2.02 0.12 1.22
CA ALA A 97 -0.67 -0.17 1.70
C ALA A 97 -0.37 0.50 3.05
N ALA A 98 -0.58 1.81 3.17
CA ALA A 98 -0.35 2.51 4.43
C ALA A 98 -1.24 1.97 5.56
N GLU A 99 -2.49 1.64 5.25
CA GLU A 99 -3.45 1.09 6.21
C GLU A 99 -3.07 -0.32 6.65
N SER A 100 -2.54 -1.15 5.74
CA SER A 100 -2.03 -2.48 6.06
C SER A 100 -0.75 -2.41 6.89
N LEU A 101 0.16 -1.51 6.57
CA LEU A 101 1.36 -1.24 7.36
C LEU A 101 1.00 -0.82 8.79
N LEU A 102 0.06 0.11 8.94
CA LEU A 102 -0.38 0.57 10.26
C LEU A 102 -1.00 -0.55 11.10
N ARG A 103 -1.74 -1.48 10.48
CA ARG A 103 -2.26 -2.68 11.17
C ARG A 103 -1.12 -3.57 11.66
N GLN A 104 -0.13 -3.85 10.83
CA GLN A 104 1.03 -4.67 11.21
C GLN A 104 1.86 -4.02 12.32
N LEU A 105 2.15 -2.72 12.20
CA LEU A 105 2.86 -1.97 13.24
C LEU A 105 2.08 -1.93 14.56
N CYS A 106 0.77 -1.68 14.52
CA CYS A 106 -0.07 -1.66 15.71
C CYS A 106 -0.05 -3.02 16.43
N ALA A 107 -0.23 -4.11 15.68
CA ALA A 107 -0.20 -5.46 16.23
C ALA A 107 1.16 -5.79 16.85
N ALA A 108 2.25 -5.49 16.12
CA ALA A 108 3.60 -5.79 16.56
C ALA A 108 4.04 -4.94 17.78
N LEU A 109 3.67 -3.67 17.86
CA LEU A 109 4.08 -2.76 18.93
C LEU A 109 3.22 -2.88 20.20
N THR A 110 1.97 -3.34 20.07
CA THR A 110 1.01 -3.45 21.19
C THR A 110 0.88 -4.89 21.69
N GLY A 111 1.49 -5.88 21.02
CA GLY A 111 1.29 -7.30 21.32
C GLY A 111 -0.17 -7.77 21.20
N SER A 112 -1.03 -6.95 20.61
CA SER A 112 -2.44 -7.24 20.44
C SER A 112 -2.60 -8.10 19.20
N ARG A 113 -3.23 -9.27 19.36
CA ARG A 113 -3.74 -10.07 18.24
C ARG A 113 -4.99 -9.36 17.71
N ILE A 114 -4.79 -8.22 17.03
CA ILE A 114 -5.82 -7.65 16.17
C ILE A 114 -6.11 -8.76 15.19
N GLU A 115 -7.30 -9.35 15.27
CA GLU A 115 -7.68 -10.52 14.46
C GLU A 115 -7.08 -10.36 13.06
N SER A 116 -6.14 -11.23 12.73
CA SER A 116 -5.54 -11.20 11.42
C SER A 116 -6.69 -11.46 10.46
N LEU A 117 -7.11 -10.42 9.76
CA LEU A 117 -7.69 -10.62 8.44
C LEU A 117 -6.52 -11.21 7.65
N GLN A 118 -6.47 -12.55 7.73
CA GLN A 118 -5.50 -13.44 7.12
C GLN A 118 -5.18 -12.91 5.73
N ASP A 119 -3.88 -12.76 5.45
CA ASP A 119 -3.26 -12.86 4.13
C ASP A 119 -4.20 -12.74 2.94
N ARG A 120 -4.88 -11.60 2.81
CA ARG A 120 -5.34 -11.22 1.49
C ARG A 120 -4.04 -10.87 0.77
N GLN A 121 -3.56 -11.80 -0.04
CA GLN A 121 -2.37 -11.64 -0.88
C GLN A 121 -2.31 -10.17 -1.32
N LEU A 122 -1.30 -9.44 -0.83
CA LEU A 122 -1.20 -8.01 -1.03
C LEU A 122 -0.80 -7.76 -2.48
N ASP A 123 -1.74 -7.88 -3.40
CA ASP A 123 -1.48 -7.67 -4.82
C ASP A 123 -1.35 -6.17 -5.16
N PHE A 124 -1.73 -5.28 -4.21
CA PHE A 124 -1.81 -3.81 -4.35
C PHE A 124 -2.41 -3.35 -5.68
N THR A 125 -3.21 -4.21 -6.29
CA THR A 125 -3.91 -3.96 -7.53
C THR A 125 -5.35 -3.60 -7.26
N ASP A 126 -6.03 -3.09 -8.28
CA ASP A 126 -7.47 -2.89 -8.26
C ASP A 126 -8.28 -4.19 -8.50
N SER A 127 -7.63 -5.37 -8.58
CA SER A 127 -8.28 -6.64 -8.94
C SER A 127 -9.52 -6.95 -8.08
N CYS A 128 -9.42 -6.82 -6.76
CA CYS A 128 -10.55 -7.10 -5.87
C CYS A 128 -11.72 -6.13 -6.06
N TYR A 129 -11.47 -4.91 -6.51
CA TYR A 129 -12.51 -3.94 -6.83
C TYR A 129 -13.13 -4.25 -8.20
N GLN A 130 -12.30 -4.55 -9.21
CA GLN A 130 -12.77 -4.86 -10.56
C GLN A 130 -13.67 -6.11 -10.61
N THR A 131 -13.36 -7.12 -9.79
CA THR A 131 -14.16 -8.35 -9.69
C THR A 131 -15.57 -8.13 -9.12
N GLN A 132 -15.76 -7.10 -8.29
CA GLN A 132 -17.06 -6.75 -7.71
C GLN A 132 -17.92 -5.87 -8.63
N LEU A 133 -17.32 -5.26 -9.66
CA LEU A 133 -18.04 -4.37 -10.56
C LEU A 133 -18.83 -5.16 -11.61
N PRO A 134 -20.00 -4.63 -12.03
CA PRO A 134 -20.68 -5.08 -13.23
C PRO A 134 -19.76 -4.96 -14.45
N VAL A 135 -19.91 -5.87 -15.41
CA VAL A 135 -19.04 -5.98 -16.59
C VAL A 135 -18.89 -4.67 -17.35
N ALA A 136 -20.00 -3.93 -17.55
CA ALA A 136 -20.01 -2.65 -18.25
C ALA A 136 -19.23 -1.53 -17.54
N ALA A 137 -18.96 -1.67 -16.24
CA ALA A 137 -18.27 -0.67 -15.41
C ALA A 137 -16.80 -1.01 -15.12
N ARG A 138 -16.32 -2.19 -15.53
CA ARG A 138 -14.92 -2.61 -15.32
C ARG A 138 -13.94 -1.75 -16.12
N ALA A 139 -12.73 -1.58 -15.60
CA ALA A 139 -11.71 -0.79 -16.29
C ALA A 139 -11.30 -1.42 -17.63
N THR A 140 -11.04 -0.58 -18.63
CA THR A 140 -10.34 -0.98 -19.85
C THR A 140 -8.86 -1.30 -19.55
N ALA A 141 -8.19 -2.04 -20.44
CA ALA A 141 -6.77 -2.39 -20.26
C ALA A 141 -5.88 -1.17 -19.98
N SER A 142 -6.07 -0.07 -20.73
CA SER A 142 -5.33 1.19 -20.52
C SER A 142 -5.60 1.80 -19.15
N THR A 143 -6.85 1.76 -18.68
CA THR A 143 -7.23 2.25 -17.34
C THR A 143 -6.64 1.36 -16.25
N ALA A 144 -6.62 0.04 -16.44
CA ALA A 144 -6.01 -0.90 -15.51
C ALA A 144 -4.50 -0.65 -15.36
N ILE A 145 -3.77 -0.37 -16.44
CA ILE A 145 -2.34 -0.02 -16.34
C ILE A 145 -2.17 1.27 -15.51
N LYS A 146 -2.97 2.30 -15.79
CA LYS A 146 -2.88 3.60 -15.11
C LYS A 146 -3.27 3.53 -13.62
N SER A 147 -4.25 2.71 -13.25
CA SER A 147 -4.66 2.55 -11.86
C SER A 147 -3.65 1.75 -11.04
N ASN A 148 -2.99 0.78 -11.67
CA ASN A 148 -2.10 -0.16 -10.99
C ASN A 148 -0.63 0.25 -11.00
N ILE A 149 -0.12 1.00 -11.97
CA ILE A 149 1.28 1.44 -12.01
C ILE A 149 1.38 2.92 -11.62
N ARG A 150 2.12 3.24 -10.57
CA ARG A 150 2.37 4.62 -10.14
C ARG A 150 3.57 5.20 -10.88
N LEU A 151 3.47 6.47 -11.26
CA LEU A 151 4.59 7.20 -11.89
C LEU A 151 5.86 7.14 -11.05
N THR A 152 5.74 7.20 -9.72
CA THR A 152 6.87 7.07 -8.81
C THR A 152 7.55 5.70 -8.87
N GLU A 153 6.85 4.61 -9.18
CA GLU A 153 7.50 3.29 -9.36
C GLU A 153 8.41 3.29 -10.59
N VAL A 154 7.92 3.89 -11.69
CA VAL A 154 8.68 4.03 -12.94
C VAL A 154 9.92 4.92 -12.76
N LEU A 155 9.84 5.94 -11.89
CA LEU A 155 10.97 6.80 -11.57
C LEU A 155 12.01 6.14 -10.66
N VAL A 156 11.61 5.20 -9.80
CA VAL A 156 12.56 4.46 -8.94
C VAL A 156 13.32 3.41 -9.73
N GLU A 157 12.60 2.67 -10.56
CA GLU A 157 13.16 1.58 -11.36
C GLU A 157 13.02 1.96 -12.85
N PRO A 158 13.92 2.81 -13.39
CA PRO A 158 13.83 3.31 -14.76
C PRO A 158 14.09 2.23 -15.82
N SER A 159 14.39 0.99 -15.41
CA SER A 159 14.55 -0.12 -16.34
C SER A 159 13.25 -0.37 -17.10
N ILE A 160 13.32 -0.13 -18.41
CA ILE A 160 12.18 -0.30 -19.34
C ILE A 160 11.64 -1.73 -19.25
N CYS A 161 12.51 -2.72 -19.05
CA CYS A 161 12.16 -4.13 -18.95
C CYS A 161 11.22 -4.42 -17.77
N THR A 162 11.53 -3.95 -16.56
CA THR A 162 10.71 -4.20 -15.37
C THR A 162 9.36 -3.51 -15.47
N SER A 163 9.35 -2.25 -15.93
CA SER A 163 8.10 -1.51 -16.17
C SER A 163 7.22 -2.18 -17.23
N ARG A 164 7.84 -2.70 -18.32
CA ARG A 164 7.16 -3.47 -19.36
C ARG A 164 6.59 -4.78 -18.82
N GLN A 165 7.36 -5.53 -18.04
CA GLN A 165 6.91 -6.78 -17.43
C GLN A 165 5.70 -6.56 -16.52
N LYS A 166 5.72 -5.52 -15.67
CA LYS A 166 4.57 -5.13 -14.83
C LYS A 166 3.34 -4.80 -15.69
N ALA A 167 3.51 -4.01 -16.75
CA ALA A 167 2.41 -3.65 -17.65
C ALA A 167 1.82 -4.90 -18.36
N VAL A 168 2.67 -5.80 -18.84
CA VAL A 168 2.25 -7.07 -19.47
C VAL A 168 1.50 -7.95 -18.47
N ALA A 169 1.96 -8.04 -17.21
CA ALA A 169 1.26 -8.80 -16.18
C ALA A 169 -0.16 -8.27 -15.94
N ILE A 170 -0.34 -6.94 -15.88
CA ILE A 170 -1.66 -6.31 -15.74
C ILE A 170 -2.55 -6.60 -16.95
N ILE A 171 -2.01 -6.48 -18.17
CA ILE A 171 -2.75 -6.80 -19.40
C ILE A 171 -3.21 -8.26 -19.38
N ASN A 172 -2.31 -9.19 -19.06
CA ASN A 172 -2.63 -10.62 -19.02
C ASN A 172 -3.71 -10.93 -17.98
N MET A 173 -3.62 -10.31 -16.80
CA MET A 173 -4.64 -10.43 -15.76
C MET A 173 -6.00 -9.91 -16.25
N HIS A 174 -6.02 -8.72 -16.89
CA HIS A 174 -7.23 -8.14 -17.46
C HIS A 174 -7.85 -9.04 -18.54
N MET A 175 -7.03 -9.57 -19.46
CA MET A 175 -7.50 -10.47 -20.51
C MET A 175 -8.10 -11.75 -19.95
N ARG A 176 -7.51 -12.33 -18.89
CA ARG A 176 -8.07 -13.51 -18.21
C ARG A 176 -9.44 -13.22 -17.60
N MET A 177 -9.60 -12.07 -16.93
CA MET A 177 -10.90 -11.68 -16.38
C MET A 177 -11.96 -11.57 -17.49
N ARG A 178 -11.64 -10.92 -18.61
CA ARG A 178 -12.56 -10.78 -19.76
C ARG A 178 -12.88 -12.13 -20.42
N MET A 179 -11.93 -13.05 -20.47
CA MET A 179 -12.18 -14.40 -20.98
C MET A 179 -13.14 -15.18 -20.07
N GLN A 180 -12.91 -15.13 -18.75
CA GLN A 180 -13.76 -15.79 -17.77
C GLN A 180 -15.20 -15.25 -17.82
N GLU A 181 -15.37 -13.93 -17.95
CA GLU A 181 -16.68 -13.30 -18.14
C GLU A 181 -17.45 -13.84 -19.35
N ARG A 182 -16.77 -14.06 -20.49
CA ARG A 182 -17.41 -14.59 -21.71
C ARG A 182 -17.90 -16.02 -21.53
N VAL A 183 -17.19 -16.81 -20.71
CA VAL A 183 -17.57 -18.18 -20.36
C VAL A 183 -18.77 -18.17 -19.41
N GLU A 184 -18.77 -17.27 -18.42
CA GLU A 184 -19.84 -17.17 -17.42
C GLU A 184 -21.14 -16.57 -17.98
N ASN A 185 -21.06 -15.64 -18.95
CA ASN A 185 -22.23 -14.98 -19.52
C ASN A 185 -22.20 -14.86 -21.07
N PRO A 186 -22.34 -15.98 -21.80
CA PRO A 186 -22.21 -16.01 -23.26
C PRO A 186 -23.30 -15.21 -24.01
N ARG A 187 -24.44 -14.92 -23.37
CA ARG A 187 -25.58 -14.22 -24.01
C ARG A 187 -25.42 -12.70 -24.05
N GLU A 188 -24.66 -12.11 -23.14
CA GLU A 188 -24.41 -10.66 -23.13
C GLU A 188 -23.33 -10.22 -24.12
N CYS A 189 -22.50 -11.15 -24.60
CA CYS A 189 -21.37 -10.86 -25.49
C CYS A 189 -21.76 -10.78 -26.98
N ASN A 190 -23.00 -11.12 -27.33
CA ASN A 190 -23.52 -11.20 -28.71
C ASN A 190 -24.55 -10.09 -29.05
N LYS A 191 -24.63 -9.01 -28.26
CA LYS A 191 -25.46 -7.83 -28.56
C LYS A 191 -24.63 -6.64 -28.98
#